data_AF-A0A4S2RPF7-F1
#
_entry.id   AF-A0A4S2RPF7-F1
#
_cell.length_a   1.000
_cell.length_b   1.000
_cell.length_c   1.000
_cell.angle_alpha   90.00
_cell.angle_beta   90.00
_cell.angle_gamma   90.00
#
_symmetry.space_group_name_H-M   'P 1'
#
loop_
_entity.id
_entity.type
_entity.pdbx_description
1 polymer ?
#
loop_
_entity_poly.entity_id
_entity_poly.type
_entity_poly.pdbx_seq_one_letter_code
_entity_poly.pdbx_strand_id
1 'polypeptide(L)'
;MWATTPDGLLHSTDGGTSFQPVPGAPALAAVERPAPDQLIALAADGKVLAGGDGTSWTERGHLPQGAQPAVLTAASPAHLPAADTNDSVYESQDGGRTWTVVHRPAHRSTGH
;
A
#
# COMPACT_ATOMS: atom_id res chain seq x y z
N MET A 1 -8.16 12.34 -5.54
CA MET A 1 -7.46 11.93 -4.30
C MET A 1 -8.10 10.66 -3.78
N TRP A 2 -7.30 9.81 -3.15
CA TRP A 2 -7.72 8.51 -2.63
C TRP A 2 -7.46 8.46 -1.13
N ALA A 3 -8.35 7.82 -0.38
CA ALA A 3 -8.20 7.62 1.05
C ALA A 3 -8.68 6.22 1.44
N THR A 4 -7.98 5.57 2.37
CA THR A 4 -8.37 4.27 2.92
C THR A 4 -9.00 4.46 4.29
N THR A 5 -10.09 3.74 4.56
CA THR A 5 -10.74 3.65 5.86
C THR A 5 -10.97 2.18 6.22
N PRO A 6 -11.32 1.85 7.48
CA PRO A 6 -11.72 0.50 7.84
C PRO A 6 -12.90 -0.05 7.02
N ASP A 7 -13.76 0.85 6.52
CA ASP A 7 -14.93 0.52 5.70
C ASP A 7 -14.62 0.45 4.19
N GLY A 8 -13.39 0.78 3.77
CA GLY A 8 -12.91 0.61 2.40
C GLY A 8 -12.26 1.86 1.79
N LEU A 9 -12.22 1.88 0.46
CA LEU A 9 -11.59 2.95 -0.31
C LEU A 9 -12.57 4.09 -0.58
N LEU A 10 -12.09 5.32 -0.43
CA LEU A 10 -12.80 6.54 -0.79
C LEU A 10 -12.08 7.27 -1.92
N HIS A 11 -12.85 7.90 -2.80
CA HIS A 11 -12.35 8.73 -3.89
C HIS A 11 -12.93 10.14 -3.83
N SER A 12 -12.06 11.12 -4.06
CA SER A 12 -12.41 12.53 -4.17
C SER A 12 -11.95 13.07 -5.53
N THR A 13 -12.86 13.74 -6.24
CA THR A 13 -12.57 14.43 -7.52
C THR A 13 -12.50 15.95 -7.36
N ASP A 14 -12.71 16.47 -6.14
CA ASP A 14 -12.88 17.89 -5.84
C ASP A 14 -11.78 18.44 -4.90
N GLY A 15 -10.57 17.88 -5.02
CA GLY A 15 -9.43 18.30 -4.23
C GLY A 15 -9.54 17.98 -2.74
N GLY A 16 -10.30 16.94 -2.37
CA GLY A 16 -10.42 16.46 -0.99
C GLY A 16 -11.50 17.17 -0.19
N THR A 17 -12.35 17.95 -0.87
CA THR A 17 -13.48 18.64 -0.25
C THR A 17 -14.58 17.64 0.15
N SER A 18 -14.82 16.63 -0.69
CA SER A 18 -15.71 15.53 -0.39
C SER A 18 -15.13 14.19 -0.84
N PHE A 19 -15.52 13.13 -0.15
CA PHE A 19 -15.08 11.77 -0.42
C PHE A 19 -16.30 10.87 -0.60
N GLN A 20 -16.29 10.07 -1.66
CA GLN A 20 -17.33 9.09 -1.95
C GLN A 20 -16.76 7.68 -1.82
N PRO A 21 -17.49 6.72 -1.23
CA PRO A 21 -17.04 5.34 -1.17
C PRO A 21 -16.93 4.73 -2.57
N VAL A 22 -15.94 3.86 -2.74
CA VAL A 22 -15.72 3.08 -3.96
C VAL A 22 -16.30 1.69 -3.72
N PRO A 23 -17.48 1.37 -4.28
CA PRO A 23 -18.16 0.11 -3.97
C PRO A 23 -17.34 -1.10 -4.40
N GLY A 24 -17.27 -2.11 -3.53
CA GLY A 24 -16.57 -3.36 -3.81
C GLY A 24 -15.04 -3.28 -3.73
N ALA A 25 -14.48 -2.13 -3.35
CA ALA A 25 -13.05 -2.03 -3.09
C ALA A 25 -12.67 -2.91 -1.87
N PRO A 26 -11.52 -3.61 -1.92
CA PRO A 26 -11.04 -4.40 -0.79
C PRO A 26 -10.69 -3.49 0.40
N ALA A 27 -10.59 -4.10 1.59
CA ALA A 27 -10.00 -3.43 2.74
C ALA A 27 -8.50 -3.21 2.48
N LEU A 28 -8.11 -1.95 2.34
CA LEU A 28 -6.74 -1.54 2.02
C LEU A 28 -6.12 -0.84 3.23
N ALA A 29 -4.88 -1.20 3.55
CA ALA A 29 -4.08 -0.49 4.54
C ALA A 29 -3.58 0.85 4.00
N ALA A 30 -3.08 0.85 2.76
CA ALA A 30 -2.58 2.03 2.08
C ALA A 30 -2.85 1.97 0.58
N VAL A 31 -2.94 3.14 -0.07
CA VAL A 31 -3.10 3.29 -1.52
C VAL A 31 -2.30 4.49 -1.99
N GLU A 32 -1.68 4.37 -3.16
CA GLU A 32 -0.86 5.40 -3.77
C GLU A 32 -1.11 5.46 -5.28
N ARG A 33 -0.96 6.64 -5.88
CA ARG A 33 -1.16 6.84 -7.32
C ARG A 33 0.15 7.27 -8.00
N PRO A 34 1.07 6.32 -8.30
CA PRO A 34 2.33 6.63 -8.96
C PRO A 34 2.20 7.26 -10.36
N ALA A 35 1.09 7.03 -11.07
CA ALA A 35 0.82 7.58 -12.40
C ALA A 35 -0.71 7.78 -12.60
N PRO A 36 -1.15 8.60 -13.57
CA PRO A 36 -2.58 8.86 -13.79
C PRO A 36 -3.43 7.60 -13.84
N ASP A 37 -3.03 6.56 -14.56
CA ASP A 37 -3.86 5.35 -14.70
C ASP A 37 -3.33 4.16 -13.89
N GLN A 38 -2.60 4.45 -12.80
CA GLN A 38 -1.99 3.43 -11.96
C GLN A 38 -2.18 3.75 -10.49
N LEU A 39 -2.98 2.93 -9.83
CA LEU A 39 -3.07 2.79 -8.38
C LEU A 39 -2.32 1.55 -7.96
N ILE A 40 -1.54 1.69 -6.88
CA ILE A 40 -0.97 0.57 -6.15
C ILE A 40 -1.50 0.65 -4.73
N ALA A 41 -1.93 -0.48 -4.20
CA ALA A 41 -2.44 -0.58 -2.85
C ALA A 41 -1.81 -1.76 -2.09
N LEU A 42 -1.72 -1.60 -0.78
CA LEU A 42 -1.35 -2.66 0.16
C LEU A 42 -2.61 -3.08 0.91
N ALA A 43 -2.95 -4.36 0.84
CA ALA A 43 -3.99 -4.96 1.66
C ALA A 43 -3.44 -5.30 3.06
N ALA A 44 -4.33 -5.46 4.04
CA ALA A 44 -3.94 -5.76 5.42
C ALA A 44 -3.21 -7.11 5.58
N ASP A 45 -3.37 -8.04 4.63
CA ASP A 45 -2.68 -9.33 4.60
C ASP A 45 -1.29 -9.30 3.94
N GLY A 46 -0.83 -8.13 3.48
CA GLY A 46 0.46 -7.96 2.83
C GLY A 46 0.43 -8.06 1.31
N LYS A 47 -0.73 -8.33 0.69
CA LYS A 47 -0.86 -8.34 -0.78
C LYS A 47 -0.66 -6.95 -1.36
N VAL A 48 -0.01 -6.92 -2.51
CA VAL A 48 0.13 -5.73 -3.34
C VAL A 48 -0.85 -5.84 -4.50
N LEU A 49 -1.80 -4.92 -4.54
CA LEU A 49 -2.84 -4.85 -5.55
C LEU A 49 -2.56 -3.68 -6.50
N ALA A 50 -2.84 -3.88 -7.79
CA ALA A 50 -2.76 -2.84 -8.80
C ALA A 50 -4.12 -2.66 -9.49
N GLY A 51 -4.49 -1.42 -9.75
CA GLY A 51 -5.73 -1.04 -10.43
C GLY A 51 -5.58 0.30 -11.14
N GLY A 52 -6.56 0.70 -11.95
CA GLY A 52 -6.57 2.02 -12.61
C GLY A 52 -7.50 3.03 -11.95
N ASP A 53 -8.65 2.54 -11.48
CA ASP A 53 -9.82 3.34 -11.10
C ASP A 53 -10.36 3.01 -9.70
N GLY A 54 -9.64 2.17 -8.95
CA GLY A 54 -9.98 1.75 -7.60
C GLY A 54 -11.14 0.75 -7.51
N THR A 55 -11.80 0.43 -8.63
CA THR A 55 -12.93 -0.52 -8.67
C THR A 55 -12.46 -1.94 -8.98
N SER A 56 -11.41 -2.05 -9.79
CA SER A 56 -10.85 -3.33 -10.23
C SER A 56 -9.40 -3.45 -9.79
N TRP A 57 -9.10 -4.58 -9.16
CA TRP A 57 -7.79 -4.86 -8.57
C TRP A 57 -7.25 -6.19 -9.07
N THR A 58 -5.96 -6.22 -9.39
CA THR A 58 -5.21 -7.43 -9.69
C THR A 58 -4.04 -7.54 -8.73
N GLU A 59 -3.90 -8.70 -8.08
CA GLU A 59 -2.71 -8.99 -7.29
C GLU A 59 -1.47 -8.97 -8.18
N ARG A 60 -0.48 -8.18 -7.80
CA ARG A 60 0.76 -7.98 -8.56
C ARG A 60 2.00 -8.47 -7.83
N GLY A 61 1.93 -8.56 -6.51
CA GLY A 61 3.04 -8.98 -5.66
C GLY A 61 2.59 -9.11 -4.21
N HIS A 62 3.56 -9.37 -3.34
CA HIS A 62 3.31 -9.53 -1.92
C HIS A 62 4.52 -8.99 -1.14
N LEU A 63 4.25 -8.33 -0.02
CA LEU A 63 5.30 -8.01 0.94
C LEU A 63 5.85 -9.29 1.59
N PRO A 64 7.06 -9.27 2.17
CA PRO A 64 7.59 -10.41 2.90
C PRO A 64 6.61 -10.93 3.96
N GLN A 65 6.63 -12.26 4.19
CA GLN A 65 5.71 -12.91 5.11
C GLN A 65 5.80 -12.30 6.53
N GLY A 66 4.64 -12.02 7.12
CA GLY A 66 4.54 -11.42 8.45
C GLY A 66 4.57 -9.89 8.47
N ALA A 67 4.76 -9.23 7.31
CA ALA A 67 4.60 -7.79 7.20
C ALA A 67 3.15 -7.38 7.54
N GLN A 68 3.00 -6.30 8.30
CA GLN A 68 1.72 -5.69 8.66
C GLN A 68 1.65 -4.29 8.07
N PRO A 69 1.20 -4.13 6.81
CA PRO A 69 1.38 -2.89 6.08
C PRO A 69 0.70 -1.71 6.77
N ALA A 70 1.43 -0.59 6.86
CA ALA A 70 0.93 0.64 7.46
C ALA A 70 0.99 1.80 6.47
N VAL A 71 2.07 1.88 5.70
CA VAL A 71 2.33 3.00 4.79
C VAL A 71 2.83 2.48 3.45
N LEU A 72 2.37 3.13 2.38
CA LEU A 72 2.89 2.99 1.02
C LEU A 72 3.14 4.40 0.48
N THR A 73 4.24 4.58 -0.24
CA THR A 73 4.45 5.78 -1.06
C THR A 73 5.04 5.40 -2.41
N ALA A 74 5.11 6.36 -3.32
CA ALA A 74 5.65 6.19 -4.66
C ALA A 74 6.62 7.31 -4.97
N ALA A 75 7.90 6.96 -5.09
CA ALA A 75 8.90 7.86 -5.64
C ALA A 75 8.83 7.91 -7.18
N SER A 76 8.40 6.81 -7.80
CA SER A 76 8.10 6.70 -9.23
C SER A 76 7.18 5.49 -9.48
N PRO A 77 6.68 5.27 -10.71
CA PRO A 77 5.90 4.06 -11.04
C PRO A 77 6.61 2.72 -10.81
N ALA A 78 7.94 2.72 -10.77
CA ALA A 78 8.74 1.54 -10.49
C ALA A 78 9.25 1.50 -9.04
N HIS A 79 9.51 2.66 -8.43
CA HIS A 79 10.12 2.74 -7.11
C HIS A 79 9.08 3.06 -6.02
N LEU A 80 8.76 2.05 -5.22
CA LEU A 80 7.75 2.10 -4.16
C LEU A 80 8.37 1.76 -2.81
N PRO A 81 8.52 2.73 -1.89
CA PRO A 81 8.80 2.47 -0.49
C PRO A 81 7.52 2.12 0.28
N ALA A 82 7.63 1.18 1.21
CA ALA A 82 6.56 0.81 2.13
C ALA A 82 7.11 0.56 3.54
N ALA A 83 6.27 0.73 4.56
CA ALA A 83 6.61 0.41 5.93
C ALA A 83 5.48 -0.37 6.60
N ASP A 84 5.85 -1.25 7.53
CA ASP A 84 4.90 -1.95 8.39
C ASP A 84 4.81 -1.34 9.80
N THR A 85 3.86 -1.83 10.58
CA THR A 85 3.65 -1.42 11.97
C THR A 85 4.77 -1.85 12.92
N ASN A 86 5.72 -2.66 12.47
CA ASN A 86 6.87 -3.13 13.23
C ASN A 86 8.16 -2.38 12.83
N ASP A 87 8.03 -1.16 12.32
CA ASP A 87 9.14 -0.31 11.86
C ASP A 87 10.05 -0.94 10.78
N SER A 88 9.60 -2.00 10.10
CA SER A 88 10.35 -2.54 8.96
C SER A 88 10.05 -1.75 7.70
N VAL A 89 11.08 -1.47 6.92
CA VAL A 89 10.98 -0.74 5.64
C VAL A 89 11.29 -1.68 4.49
N TYR A 90 10.42 -1.63 3.49
CA TYR A 90 10.47 -2.42 2.28
C TYR A 90 10.58 -1.49 1.08
N GLU A 91 11.35 -1.90 0.08
CA GLU A 91 11.51 -1.17 -1.17
C GLU A 91 11.23 -2.11 -2.34
N SER A 92 10.42 -1.63 -3.28
CA SER A 92 10.24 -2.24 -4.59
C SER A 92 10.82 -1.32 -5.66
N GLN A 93 11.55 -1.90 -6.61
CA GLN A 93 12.09 -1.18 -7.77
C GLN A 93 11.43 -1.64 -9.09
N ASP A 94 10.38 -2.46 -9.00
CA ASP A 94 9.66 -3.03 -10.15
C ASP A 94 8.14 -2.79 -10.07
N GLY A 95 7.72 -1.73 -9.37
CA GLY A 95 6.33 -1.30 -9.28
C GLY A 95 5.46 -2.23 -8.45
N GLY A 96 6.04 -2.79 -7.38
CA GLY A 96 5.36 -3.57 -6.35
C GLY A 96 5.28 -5.07 -6.64
N ARG A 97 6.02 -5.59 -7.62
CA ARG A 97 6.03 -7.02 -7.94
C ARG A 97 6.94 -7.80 -6.98
N THR A 98 8.13 -7.26 -6.74
CA THR A 98 9.07 -7.78 -5.76
C THR A 98 9.49 -6.70 -4.77
N TRP A 99 9.81 -7.15 -3.56
CA TRP A 99 10.11 -6.28 -2.43
C TRP A 99 11.36 -6.78 -1.72
N THR A 100 12.27 -5.85 -1.44
CA THR A 100 13.46 -6.09 -0.63
C THR A 100 13.30 -5.38 0.70
N VAL A 101 13.75 -6.04 1.77
CA VAL A 101 13.78 -5.44 3.08
C VAL A 101 15.03 -4.58 3.19
N VAL A 102 14.85 -3.27 3.32
CA VAL A 102 15.96 -2.30 3.40
C VAL A 102 16.23 -1.89 4.85
N HIS A 103 15.25 -2.05 5.73
CA HIS A 103 15.41 -1.84 7.16
C HIS A 103 14.56 -2.84 7.96
N ARG A 104 15.14 -3.37 9.04
CA ARG A 104 14.41 -4.02 10.13
C ARG A 104 14.92 -3.46 11.44
N PRO A 105 14.06 -3.19 12.42
CA PRO A 105 14.55 -2.90 13.75
C PRO A 105 15.32 -4.11 14.27
N ALA A 106 16.43 -3.87 14.95
CA ALA A 106 17.10 -4.91 15.70
C ALA A 106 16.10 -5.42 16.76
N HIS A 107 15.83 -6.72 16.80
CA HIS A 107 15.04 -7.31 17.87
C HIS A 107 15.59 -6.82 19.21
N ARG A 108 14.79 -6.09 19.99
CA ARG A 108 15.08 -5.91 21.40
C ARG A 108 14.96 -7.28 22.03
N SER A 109 16.09 -7.96 22.22
CA SER A 109 16.21 -9.02 23.19
C SER A 109 15.89 -8.41 24.55
N THR A 110 14.63 -8.50 24.97
CA THR A 110 14.26 -8.28 26.36
C THR A 110 14.88 -9.43 27.15
N GLY A 111 16.10 -9.22 27.65
CA GLY A 111 16.71 -10.15 28.60
C GLY A 111 15.80 -10.26 29.83
N HIS A 112 15.45 -11.50 30.17
CA HIS A 112 14.96 -11.87 31.50
C HIS A 112 16.14 -11.97 32.46
#